data_AF-A0A831YLV9-F1
#
_entry.id   AF-A0A831YLV9-F1
#
_cell.length_a   1.000
_cell.length_b   1.000
_cell.length_c   1.000
_cell.angle_alpha   90.00
_cell.angle_beta   90.00
_cell.angle_gamma   90.00
#
_symmetry.space_group_name_H-M   'P 1'
#
loop_
_entity.id
_entity.type
_entity.pdbx_description
1 polymer ?
#
loop_
_entity_poly.entity_id
_entity_poly.type
_entity_poly.pdbx_seq_one_letter_code
_entity_poly.pdbx_strand_id
1 'polypeptide(L)'
;MADNTAPQDGSQPGVLGDFSQAQDLGQPGHPEARVSESDVKEAFQNENTPTTRKVEPLPEGEKPDHLTDQLATAEDRQEALIDESLEESFPASDPPSAKHIT
;
A
#
# COMPACT_ATOMS: atom_id res chain seq x y z
N MET A 1 -48.99 -0.06 20.71
CA MET A 1 -47.53 0.00 20.50
C MET A 1 -47.30 1.12 19.51
N ALA A 2 -46.73 2.24 19.95
CA ALA A 2 -46.47 3.38 19.08
C ALA A 2 -45.00 3.29 18.64
N ASP A 3 -44.79 3.04 17.35
CA ASP A 3 -43.48 3.05 16.72
C ASP A 3 -42.97 4.50 16.69
N ASN A 4 -42.07 4.80 17.61
CA ASN A 4 -41.48 6.12 17.79
C ASN A 4 -40.20 6.19 16.97
N THR A 5 -40.33 6.28 15.65
CA THR A 5 -39.18 6.53 14.77
C THR A 5 -38.81 8.01 14.89
N ALA A 6 -37.91 8.31 15.82
CA ALA A 6 -37.31 9.64 15.93
C ALA A 6 -36.57 9.99 14.63
N PRO A 7 -36.61 11.26 14.19
CA PRO A 7 -35.87 11.71 13.03
C PRO A 7 -34.38 11.44 13.26
N GLN A 8 -33.76 10.74 12.30
CA GLN A 8 -32.33 10.46 12.31
C GLN A 8 -31.62 11.79 12.04
N ASP A 9 -31.38 12.56 13.10
CA ASP A 9 -30.47 13.70 13.06
C ASP A 9 -29.10 13.15 12.63
N GLY A 10 -28.51 13.73 11.58
CA GLY A 10 -27.43 13.13 10.78
C GLY A 10 -26.09 12.87 11.50
N SER A 11 -26.12 12.97 12.83
CA SER A 11 -25.01 12.89 13.78
C SER A 11 -25.05 11.60 14.62
N GLN A 12 -25.42 10.45 14.05
CA GLN A 12 -25.17 9.17 14.71
C GLN A 12 -23.93 8.51 14.12
N PRO A 13 -22.86 8.26 14.91
CA PRO A 13 -21.75 7.44 14.47
C PRO A 13 -22.26 6.01 14.17
N GLY A 14 -21.79 5.43 13.07
CA GLY A 14 -22.26 4.11 12.63
C GLY A 14 -21.92 3.02 13.64
N VAL A 15 -22.91 2.57 14.39
CA VAL A 15 -22.77 1.37 15.24
C VAL A 15 -22.97 0.13 14.38
N LEU A 16 -21.93 -0.68 14.20
CA LEU A 16 -22.06 -2.05 13.73
C LEU A 16 -22.32 -2.92 14.96
N GLY A 17 -23.60 -3.17 15.28
CA GLY A 17 -24.04 -3.85 16.50
C GLY A 17 -25.55 -4.07 16.54
N ASP A 18 -26.09 -4.47 17.70
CA ASP A 18 -27.51 -4.79 17.92
C ASP A 18 -28.45 -3.56 17.98
N PHE A 19 -27.97 -2.38 17.56
CA PHE A 19 -28.67 -1.10 17.59
C PHE A 19 -29.14 -0.65 18.99
N SER A 20 -28.65 -1.27 20.06
CA SER A 20 -28.99 -0.90 21.43
C SER A 20 -28.34 0.44 21.83
N GLN A 21 -29.11 1.33 22.48
CA GLN A 21 -28.60 2.61 22.99
C GLN A 21 -27.45 2.48 24.01
N ALA A 22 -27.26 1.30 24.62
CA ALA A 22 -26.14 1.06 25.53
C ALA A 22 -24.75 1.14 24.85
N GLN A 23 -24.70 1.06 23.52
CA GLN A 23 -23.48 1.18 22.71
C GLN A 23 -23.24 2.61 22.19
N ASP A 24 -24.21 3.51 22.40
CA ASP A 24 -24.05 4.92 22.04
C ASP A 24 -23.17 5.61 23.09
N LEU A 25 -21.93 5.91 22.72
CA LEU A 25 -20.98 6.61 23.58
C LEU A 25 -21.33 8.10 23.76
N GLY A 26 -22.39 8.60 23.11
CA GLY A 26 -22.82 10.00 23.18
C GLY A 26 -21.78 10.97 22.63
N GLN A 27 -20.81 10.47 21.86
CA GLN A 27 -19.76 11.28 21.28
C GLN A 27 -20.27 11.91 19.98
N PRO A 28 -20.12 13.24 19.80
CA PRO A 28 -20.48 13.87 18.54
C PRO A 28 -19.61 13.28 17.43
N GLY A 29 -20.23 12.79 16.37
CA GLY A 29 -19.49 12.44 15.16
C GLY A 29 -18.89 13.69 14.53
N HIS A 30 -17.77 13.52 13.82
CA HIS A 30 -17.17 14.56 12.99
C HIS A 30 -17.60 14.33 11.53
N PRO A 31 -18.78 14.80 11.09
CA PRO A 31 -19.25 14.62 9.72
C PRO A 31 -18.29 15.25 8.69
N GLU A 32 -17.58 16.31 9.07
CA GLU A 32 -16.52 16.94 8.28
C GLU A 32 -15.30 16.04 8.03
N ALA A 33 -15.10 15.01 8.86
CA ALA A 33 -14.05 14.00 8.67
C ALA A 33 -14.52 12.83 7.80
N ARG A 34 -15.77 12.84 7.31
CA ARG A 34 -16.26 11.81 6.37
C ARG A 34 -15.66 12.06 5.01
N VAL A 35 -15.02 11.04 4.46
CA VAL A 35 -14.64 11.01 3.04
C VAL A 35 -15.89 11.13 2.16
N SER A 36 -15.87 12.07 1.22
CA SER A 36 -16.96 12.24 0.27
C SER A 36 -16.89 11.19 -0.84
N GLU A 37 -18.01 10.92 -1.51
CA GLU A 37 -18.04 10.03 -2.67
C GLU A 37 -17.11 10.54 -3.79
N SER A 38 -16.99 11.87 -3.93
CA SER A 38 -16.03 12.51 -4.84
C SER A 38 -14.57 12.23 -4.48
N ASP A 39 -14.19 12.32 -3.19
CA ASP A 39 -12.82 12.05 -2.74
C ASP A 39 -12.44 10.58 -2.98
N VAL A 40 -13.39 9.68 -2.71
CA VAL A 40 -13.24 8.25 -3.00
C VAL A 40 -13.04 8.05 -4.51
N LYS A 41 -13.89 8.65 -5.34
CA LYS A 41 -13.84 8.49 -6.80
C LYS A 41 -12.59 9.09 -7.44
N GLU A 42 -12.03 10.15 -6.86
CA GLU A 42 -10.76 10.76 -7.29
C GLU A 42 -9.55 9.89 -6.89
N ALA A 43 -9.59 9.27 -5.70
CA ALA A 43 -8.49 8.44 -5.20
C ALA A 43 -8.30 7.13 -5.98
N PHE A 44 -9.37 6.59 -6.58
CA PHE A 44 -9.31 5.35 -7.35
C PHE A 44 -9.01 5.60 -8.84
N GLN A 45 -8.23 4.70 -9.44
CA GLN A 45 -7.94 4.72 -10.88
C GLN A 45 -9.24 4.59 -11.68
N ASN A 46 -9.42 5.42 -12.70
CA ASN A 46 -10.56 5.33 -13.62
C ASN A 46 -10.22 4.44 -14.83
N GLU A 47 -11.23 4.13 -15.64
CA GLU A 47 -11.10 3.28 -16.84
C GLU A 47 -10.09 3.79 -17.89
N ASN A 48 -9.75 5.08 -17.85
CA ASN A 48 -8.78 5.70 -18.74
C ASN A 48 -7.37 5.79 -18.12
N THR A 49 -7.22 5.49 -16.83
CA THR A 49 -5.93 5.44 -16.17
C THR A 49 -5.22 4.14 -16.57
N PRO A 50 -4.04 4.21 -17.20
CA PRO A 50 -3.31 3.00 -17.56
C PRO A 50 -2.93 2.24 -16.29
N THR A 51 -3.18 0.93 -16.28
CA THR A 51 -2.81 0.03 -15.15
C THR A 51 -1.30 -0.02 -14.87
N THR A 52 -0.49 0.57 -15.75
CA THR A 52 0.96 0.61 -15.66
C THR A 52 1.46 2.03 -15.93
N ARG A 53 2.39 2.49 -15.10
CA ARG A 53 3.07 3.76 -15.30
C ARG A 53 3.96 3.68 -16.55
N LYS A 54 3.90 4.68 -17.42
CA LYS A 54 4.86 4.78 -18.53
C LYS A 54 6.24 5.12 -17.98
N VAL A 55 7.25 4.42 -18.48
CA VAL A 55 8.66 4.66 -18.18
C VAL A 55 9.36 4.92 -19.50
N GLU A 56 10.30 5.87 -19.52
CA GLU A 56 11.11 6.11 -20.72
C GLU A 56 11.97 4.87 -20.99
N PRO A 57 11.95 4.33 -22.23
CA PRO A 57 12.76 3.18 -22.57
C PRO A 57 14.25 3.54 -22.52
N LEU A 58 15.07 2.61 -22.07
CA LEU A 58 16.53 2.72 -22.11
C LEU A 58 17.02 2.88 -23.56
N PRO A 59 18.19 3.50 -23.78
CA PRO A 59 18.77 3.65 -25.11
C PRO A 59 19.01 2.30 -25.80
N GLU A 60 18.99 2.32 -27.14
CA GLU A 60 19.08 1.09 -27.95
C GLU A 60 20.37 0.31 -27.66
N GLY A 61 20.22 -0.94 -27.20
CA GLY A 61 21.33 -1.83 -26.86
C GLY A 61 21.66 -1.92 -25.36
N GLU A 62 21.08 -1.07 -24.53
CA GLU A 62 21.26 -1.11 -23.08
C GLU A 62 20.20 -2.01 -22.42
N LYS A 63 20.65 -2.96 -21.59
CA LYS A 63 19.75 -3.80 -20.79
C LYS A 63 19.50 -3.13 -19.45
N PRO A 64 18.27 -3.19 -18.90
CA PRO A 64 18.04 -2.79 -17.52
C PRO A 64 18.92 -3.66 -16.61
N ASP A 65 19.81 -3.03 -15.85
CA ASP A 65 20.61 -3.70 -14.83
C ASP A 65 20.07 -3.34 -13.45
N HIS A 66 19.48 -4.34 -12.78
CA HIS A 66 18.86 -4.16 -11.47
C HIS A 66 19.88 -3.87 -10.37
N LEU A 67 21.16 -4.19 -10.59
CA LEU A 67 22.24 -3.99 -9.63
C LEU A 67 22.86 -2.58 -9.69
N THR A 68 22.38 -1.71 -10.58
CA THR A 68 23.02 -0.39 -10.82
C THR A 68 23.13 0.43 -9.54
N ASP A 69 22.07 0.43 -8.73
CA ASP A 69 22.04 1.19 -7.49
C ASP A 69 22.93 0.55 -6.41
N GLN A 70 22.91 -0.78 -6.28
CA GLN A 70 23.73 -1.52 -5.32
C GLN A 70 25.23 -1.45 -5.66
N LEU A 71 25.58 -1.41 -6.94
CA LEU A 71 26.96 -1.23 -7.41
C LEU A 71 27.57 0.13 -7.02
N ALA A 72 26.75 1.16 -6.80
CA ALA A 72 27.23 2.45 -6.33
C ALA A 72 27.73 2.41 -4.87
N THR A 73 27.25 1.43 -4.09
CA THR A 73 27.58 1.26 -2.67
C THR A 73 28.48 0.07 -2.39
N ALA A 74 28.43 -0.97 -3.22
CA ALA A 74 29.22 -2.18 -3.08
C ALA A 74 30.64 -2.01 -3.62
N GLU A 75 31.58 -2.81 -3.10
CA GLU A 75 32.97 -2.78 -3.56
C GLU A 75 33.16 -3.44 -4.94
N ASP A 76 32.37 -4.48 -5.24
CA ASP A 76 32.35 -5.19 -6.51
C ASP A 76 30.95 -5.75 -6.82
N ARG A 77 30.74 -6.19 -8.05
CA ARG A 77 29.51 -6.85 -8.50
C ARG A 77 29.18 -8.11 -7.71
N GLN A 78 30.18 -8.85 -7.24
CA GLN A 78 29.92 -10.04 -6.43
C GLN A 78 29.30 -9.69 -5.07
N GLU A 79 29.79 -8.63 -4.41
CA GLU A 79 29.22 -8.16 -3.14
C GLU A 79 27.80 -7.63 -3.35
N ALA A 80 27.56 -6.84 -4.40
CA ALA A 80 26.22 -6.34 -4.74
C ALA A 80 25.18 -7.46 -4.92
N LEU A 81 25.57 -8.59 -5.53
CA LEU A 81 24.73 -9.77 -5.67
C LEU A 81 24.43 -10.48 -4.34
N ILE A 82 25.42 -10.50 -3.44
CA ILE A 82 25.27 -11.13 -2.13
C ILE A 82 24.33 -10.31 -1.25
N ASP A 83 24.45 -9.00 -1.28
CA ASP A 83 23.57 -8.09 -0.53
C ASP A 83 22.12 -8.23 -0.98
N GLU A 84 21.83 -8.17 -2.29
CA GLU A 84 20.47 -8.41 -2.82
C GLU A 84 19.94 -9.78 -2.41
N SER A 85 20.78 -10.82 -2.52
CA SER A 85 20.40 -12.18 -2.14
C SER A 85 20.11 -12.30 -0.64
N LEU A 86 20.78 -11.51 0.21
CA LEU A 86 20.57 -11.51 1.66
C LEU A 86 19.25 -10.85 2.03
N GLU A 87 18.88 -9.77 1.35
CA GLU A 87 17.60 -9.08 1.52
C GLU A 87 16.41 -9.96 1.12
N GLU A 88 16.57 -10.79 0.10
CA GLU A 88 15.55 -11.75 -0.36
C GLU A 88 15.57 -13.09 0.40
N SER A 89 16.57 -13.33 1.26
CA SER A 89 16.73 -14.58 1.99
C SER A 89 15.87 -14.64 3.26
N PHE A 90 15.49 -15.85 3.64
CA PHE A 90 14.72 -16.09 4.86
C PHE A 90 15.63 -16.28 6.08
N PRO A 91 15.21 -15.87 7.29
CA PRO A 91 16.03 -15.99 8.51
C PRO A 91 16.52 -17.40 8.85
N ALA A 92 15.81 -18.44 8.39
CA ALA A 92 16.16 -19.84 8.64
C ALA A 92 16.89 -20.52 7.46
N SER A 93 17.20 -19.77 6.40
CA SER A 93 17.92 -20.27 5.22
C SER A 93 19.44 -20.28 5.47
N ASP A 94 20.16 -21.14 4.76
CA ASP A 94 21.63 -21.04 4.68
C ASP A 94 22.03 -19.72 4.01
N PRO A 95 23.16 -19.10 4.42
CA PRO A 95 23.60 -17.83 3.86
C PRO A 95 23.95 -17.97 2.37
N PRO A 96 23.63 -16.95 1.54
CA PRO A 96 23.99 -16.97 0.12
C PRO A 96 25.51 -16.90 -0.07
N SER A 97 26.01 -17.50 -1.15
CA SER A 97 27.43 -17.49 -1.51
C SER A 97 27.60 -17.05 -2.97
N ALA A 98 28.60 -16.21 -3.22
CA ALA A 98 28.87 -15.67 -4.56
C ALA A 98 29.28 -16.80 -5.50
N LYS A 99 28.65 -16.86 -6.69
CA LYS A 99 29.02 -17.83 -7.72
C LYS A 99 30.35 -17.42 -8.35
N HIS A 100 31.43 -18.13 -8.03
CA HIS A 100 32.71 -17.99 -8.72
C HIS A 100 32.72 -18.88 -9.97
N ILE A 101 32.30 -18.32 -11.10
CA ILE A 101 32.43 -18.98 -12.40
C ILE A 101 33.81 -18.59 -12.95
N THR A 102 34.69 -19.58 -13.12
CA THR A 102 36.06 -19.40 -13.65
C THR A 102 36.10 -19.71 -15.13
#